data_AF-A0A536VTW1-F1
#
_entry.id   AF-A0A536VTW1-F1
#
_cell.length_a   1.000
_cell.length_b   1.000
_cell.length_c   1.000
_cell.angle_alpha   90.00
_cell.angle_beta   90.00
_cell.angle_gamma   90.00
#
_symmetry.space_group_name_H-M   'P 1'
#
loop_
_entity.id
_entity.type
_entity.pdbx_description
1 polymer ?
#
loop_
_entity_poly.entity_id
_entity_poly.type
_entity_poly.pdbx_seq_one_letter_code
_entity_poly.pdbx_strand_id
1 'polypeptide(L)'
;RAIIAALKRRFTDIVGPDINDICYATQNRQSAVRELAKVADVILVVGAKNSSNSNRLREIGAEEGVASYLIAEGSELDAAWVRDA
;
A
#
# COMPACT_ATOMS: atom_id res chain seq x y z
N ARG A 1 -3.93 -9.20 7.59
CA ARG A 1 -4.37 -9.78 8.89
C ARG A 1 -3.86 -11.21 9.14
N ALA A 2 -3.29 -11.90 8.15
CA ALA A 2 -2.85 -13.29 8.27
C ALA A 2 -1.82 -13.54 9.39
N ILE A 3 -0.86 -12.62 9.60
CA ILE A 3 0.20 -12.78 10.61
C ILE A 3 -0.38 -12.79 12.03
N ILE A 4 -1.21 -11.80 12.39
CA ILE A 4 -1.87 -11.76 13.71
C ILE A 4 -2.74 -12.99 13.93
N ALA A 5 -3.49 -13.43 12.92
CA ALA A 5 -4.32 -14.64 13.01
C ALA A 5 -3.47 -15.91 13.23
N ALA A 6 -2.32 -16.01 12.56
CA ALA A 6 -1.39 -17.12 12.76
C ALA A 6 -0.78 -17.11 14.17
N LEU A 7 -0.41 -15.93 14.69
CA LEU A 7 0.12 -15.79 16.05
C LEU A 7 -0.93 -16.19 17.11
N LYS A 8 -2.18 -15.70 17.00
CA LYS A 8 -3.29 -16.08 17.88
C LYS A 8 -3.60 -17.57 17.86
N ARG A 9 -3.42 -18.22 16.70
CA ARG A 9 -3.59 -19.68 16.58
C ARG A 9 -2.46 -20.46 17.25
N ARG A 10 -1.22 -19.94 17.21
CA ARG A 10 -0.02 -20.62 17.72
C ARG A 10 0.23 -20.38 19.21
N PHE A 11 -0.15 -19.22 19.71
CA PHE A 11 0.06 -18.76 21.09
C PHE A 11 -1.29 -18.32 21.64
N THR A 12 -1.94 -19.20 22.40
CA THR A 12 -3.33 -19.03 22.86
C THR A 12 -3.49 -18.00 23.99
N ASP A 13 -2.40 -17.64 24.64
CA ASP A 13 -2.28 -16.66 25.72
C ASP A 13 -1.69 -15.32 25.24
N ILE A 14 -1.49 -15.13 23.93
CA ILE A 14 -0.90 -13.90 23.39
C ILE A 14 -1.82 -12.70 23.62
N VAL A 15 -1.30 -11.70 24.33
CA VAL A 15 -1.93 -10.38 24.46
C VAL A 15 -1.35 -9.50 23.37
N GLY A 16 -2.17 -9.19 22.37
CA GLY A 16 -1.80 -8.28 21.31
C GLY A 16 -2.00 -6.82 21.74
N PRO A 17 -1.26 -5.87 21.15
CA PRO A 17 -1.58 -4.46 21.30
C PRO A 17 -2.97 -4.16 20.74
N ASP A 18 -3.56 -3.05 21.17
CA ASP A 18 -4.72 -2.49 20.47
C ASP A 18 -4.30 -2.21 19.02
N ILE A 19 -5.17 -2.47 18.04
CA ILE A 19 -4.90 -2.41 16.59
C ILE A 19 -4.39 -1.04 16.07
N ASN A 20 -4.19 -0.08 16.97
CA ASN A 20 -3.75 1.30 16.77
C ASN A 20 -2.22 1.48 16.65
N ASP A 21 -1.41 0.42 16.79
CA ASP A 21 0.05 0.53 16.63
C ASP A 21 0.50 0.86 15.20
N ILE A 22 -0.38 0.69 14.20
CA ILE A 22 -0.16 1.29 12.88
C ILE A 22 -0.62 2.75 12.96
N CYS A 23 0.32 3.68 12.83
CA CYS A 23 0.03 5.12 12.88
C CYS A 23 -1.12 5.50 11.95
N TYR A 24 -1.98 6.40 12.42
CA TYR A 24 -3.12 6.98 11.69
C TYR A 24 -2.75 7.43 10.27
N ALA A 25 -1.58 8.04 10.12
CA ALA A 25 -1.09 8.55 8.83
C ALA A 25 -0.85 7.42 7.81
N THR A 26 -0.48 6.23 8.26
CA THR A 26 -0.33 5.05 7.39
C THR A 26 -1.69 4.48 7.03
N GLN A 27 -2.60 4.33 8.00
CA GLN A 27 -3.94 3.79 7.74
C GLN A 27 -4.72 4.66 6.75
N ASN A 28 -4.70 5.99 6.93
CA ASN A 28 -5.37 6.92 6.04
C ASN A 28 -4.87 6.83 4.60
N ARG A 29 -3.55 6.80 4.39
CA ARG A 29 -3.00 6.70 3.03
C ARG A 29 -3.35 5.37 2.38
N GLN A 30 -3.32 4.28 3.14
CA GLN A 30 -3.72 2.97 2.65
C GLN A 30 -5.21 2.93 2.26
N SER A 31 -6.09 3.53 3.06
CA SER A 31 -7.52 3.64 2.72
C SER A 31 -7.73 4.52 1.49
N ALA A 32 -7.04 5.67 1.41
CA ALA A 32 -7.14 6.57 0.26
C ALA A 32 -6.70 5.92 -1.05
N VAL A 33 -5.64 5.11 -1.04
CA VAL A 33 -5.19 4.38 -2.24
C VAL A 33 -6.23 3.34 -2.70
N ARG A 34 -6.95 2.69 -1.78
CA ARG A 34 -8.04 1.77 -2.16
C ARG A 34 -9.21 2.49 -2.81
N GLU A 35 -9.56 3.67 -2.30
CA GLU A 35 -10.61 4.48 -2.93
C GLU A 35 -10.15 5.02 -4.29
N LEU A 36 -8.88 5.42 -4.42
CA LEU A 36 -8.29 5.86 -5.69
C LEU A 36 -8.31 4.74 -6.73
N ALA A 37 -8.01 3.50 -6.34
CA ALA A 37 -8.01 2.35 -7.24
C ALA A 37 -9.38 2.05 -7.87
N LYS A 38 -10.48 2.58 -7.32
CA LYS A 38 -11.81 2.42 -7.90
C LYS A 38 -12.07 3.32 -9.12
N VAL A 39 -11.25 4.35 -9.29
CA VAL A 39 -11.50 5.44 -10.27
C VAL A 39 -10.28 5.77 -11.12
N ALA A 40 -9.14 5.10 -10.91
CA ALA A 40 -7.90 5.35 -11.62
C ALA A 40 -7.47 4.11 -12.40
N ASP A 41 -7.06 4.31 -13.65
CA ASP A 41 -6.53 3.27 -14.52
C ASP A 41 -5.07 2.92 -14.17
N VAL A 42 -4.33 3.89 -13.60
CA VAL A 42 -2.93 3.78 -13.18
C VAL A 42 -2.69 4.56 -11.90
N ILE A 43 -1.89 4.00 -10.99
CA ILE A 43 -1.48 4.66 -9.73
C ILE A 43 0.04 4.85 -9.73
N LEU A 44 0.47 6.10 -9.56
CA LEU A 44 1.87 6.47 -9.35
C LEU A 44 2.07 6.85 -7.88
N VAL A 45 2.83 6.04 -7.15
CA VAL A 45 3.22 6.34 -5.77
C VAL A 45 4.56 7.03 -5.77
N VAL A 46 4.62 8.24 -5.24
CA VAL A 46 5.88 8.99 -5.10
C VAL A 46 6.54 8.62 -3.78
N GLY A 47 7.78 8.13 -3.82
CA GLY A 47 8.57 7.85 -2.64
C GLY A 47 9.84 7.04 -2.91
N ALA A 48 10.75 7.06 -1.93
CA ALA A 48 12.00 6.31 -2.04
C ALA A 48 11.77 4.80 -2.05
N LYS A 49 12.60 4.07 -2.81
CA LYS A 49 12.54 2.60 -2.96
C LYS A 49 12.67 1.85 -1.62
N ASN A 50 13.34 2.43 -0.63
CA ASN A 50 13.51 1.87 0.71
C ASN A 50 12.40 2.30 1.71
N SER A 51 11.39 3.07 1.29
CA SER A 51 10.27 3.45 2.14
C SER A 51 9.25 2.32 2.25
N SER A 52 9.12 1.71 3.43
CA SER A 52 8.13 0.66 3.66
C SER A 52 6.69 1.15 3.42
N ASN A 53 6.37 2.38 3.84
CA ASN A 53 5.04 2.94 3.62
C ASN A 53 4.74 3.12 2.12
N SER A 54 5.68 3.70 1.35
CA SER A 54 5.46 3.94 -0.09
C SER A 54 5.33 2.63 -0.87
N ASN A 55 6.17 1.63 -0.55
CA ASN A 55 6.01 0.30 -1.13
C ASN A 55 4.66 -0.32 -0.80
N ARG A 56 4.19 -0.18 0.45
CA ARG A 56 2.89 -0.72 0.85
C ARG A 56 1.74 -0.06 0.10
N LEU A 57 1.81 1.23 -0.20
CA LEU A 57 0.81 1.92 -1.02
C LEU A 57 0.79 1.37 -2.46
N ARG A 58 1.96 1.19 -3.08
CA ARG A 58 2.08 0.60 -4.42
C ARG A 58 1.51 -0.83 -4.45
N GLU A 59 1.85 -1.64 -3.45
CA GLU A 59 1.31 -3.00 -3.30
C GLU A 59 -0.21 -3.00 -3.19
N ILE A 60 -0.79 -2.09 -2.40
CA ILE A 60 -2.25 -2.00 -2.26
C ILE A 60 -2.91 -1.68 -3.60
N GLY A 61 -2.40 -0.69 -4.36
CA GLY A 61 -2.95 -0.41 -5.68
C GLY A 61 -2.92 -1.63 -6.62
N ALA A 62 -1.82 -2.39 -6.59
CA ALA A 62 -1.70 -3.64 -7.33
C ALA A 62 -2.62 -4.76 -6.80
N GLU A 63 -2.81 -4.87 -5.48
CA GLU A 63 -3.76 -5.81 -4.84
C GLU A 63 -5.21 -5.52 -5.25
N GLU A 64 -5.57 -4.25 -5.51
CA GLU A 64 -6.89 -3.82 -6.02
C GLU A 64 -7.01 -3.96 -7.56
N GLY A 65 -5.97 -4.47 -8.24
CA GLY A 65 -6.00 -4.76 -9.68
C GLY A 65 -5.60 -3.59 -10.60
N VAL A 66 -5.12 -2.47 -10.05
CA VAL A 66 -4.71 -1.30 -10.81
C VAL A 66 -3.20 -1.28 -11.02
N ALA A 67 -2.74 -0.98 -12.23
CA ALA A 67 -1.31 -0.85 -12.54
C ALA A 67 -0.68 0.21 -11.62
N SER A 68 0.26 -0.20 -10.77
CA SER A 68 0.77 0.63 -9.67
C SER A 68 2.29 0.67 -9.64
N TYR A 69 2.87 1.87 -9.75
CA TYR A 69 4.31 2.08 -9.87
C TYR A 69 4.85 2.94 -8.73
N LEU A 70 6.09 2.70 -8.31
CA LEU A 70 6.80 3.52 -7.33
C LEU A 70 7.87 4.34 -8.06
N ILE A 71 7.79 5.66 -7.95
CA ILE A 71 8.75 6.60 -8.55
C ILE A 71 9.33 7.52 -7.47
N ALA A 72 10.63 7.78 -7.53
CA ALA A 72 11.28 8.75 -6.64
C ALA A 72 11.10 10.19 -7.15
N GLU A 73 11.07 10.36 -8.47
CA GLU A 73 11.02 11.64 -9.16
C GLU A 73 10.43 11.50 -10.56
N GLY A 74 10.12 12.63 -11.20
CA GLY A 74 9.46 12.64 -12.50
C GLY A 74 10.25 12.00 -13.65
N SER A 75 11.57 11.89 -13.53
CA SER A 75 12.43 11.25 -14.53
C SER A 75 12.22 9.73 -14.62
N GLU A 76 11.72 9.11 -13.54
CA GLU A 76 11.43 7.67 -13.49
C GLU A 76 10.05 7.31 -14.07
N LEU A 77 9.26 8.32 -14.47
CA LEU A 77 7.98 8.07 -15.14
C LEU A 77 8.22 7.52 -16.54
N ASP A 78 7.73 6.31 -16.79
CA ASP A 78 7.61 5.78 -18.14
C ASP A 78 6.28 6.26 -18.75
N ALA A 79 6.37 7.02 -19.84
CA ALA A 79 5.20 7.52 -20.56
C ALA A 79 4.31 6.39 -21.11
N ALA A 80 4.85 5.18 -21.31
CA ALA A 80 4.06 4.02 -21.70
C ALA A 80 3.05 3.60 -20.63
N TRP A 81 3.31 3.87 -19.34
CA TRP A 81 2.37 3.51 -18.27
C TRP A 81 1.06 4.29 -18.36
N VAL A 82 1.09 5.53 -18.84
CA VAL A 82 -0.07 6.45 -18.83
C VAL A 82 -0.61 6.77 -20.22
N ARG A 83 -0.14 6.06 -21.25
CA ARG A 83 -0.46 6.39 -22.66
C ARG A 83 -1.93 6.21 -23.00
N ASP A 84 -2.56 5.20 -22.42
CA ASP A 84 -3.95 4.78 -22.67
C ASP A 84 -4.76 4.73 -21.36
N ALA A 85 -4.24 5.37 -20.31
CA ALA A 85 -4.88 5.56 -19.03
C ALA A 85 -5.87 6.73 -19.10
#